data_AF-A0A1D9HAM4-F1
#
_entry.id   AF-A0A1D9HAM4-F1
#
_cell.length_a   1.000
_cell.length_b   1.000
_cell.length_c   1.000
_cell.angle_alpha   90.00
_cell.angle_beta   90.00
_cell.angle_gamma   90.00
#
_symmetry.space_group_name_H-M   'P 1'
#
loop_
_entity.id
_entity.type
_entity.pdbx_description
1 polymer ?
#
loop_
_entity_poly.entity_id
_entity_poly.type
_entity_poly.pdbx_seq_one_letter_code
_entity_poly.pdbx_strand_id
1 'polypeptide(L)'
;MADRLDFQIDQGADWNVQLVLQNDDRTPLNLTGCHIYLKCRASQSSPTALIDLSTKAGTITLNGPLGQLNWTVPGASTALYSGQPYALPQFGAMPFGVYDLFVETPGGGLIKYLCGQILLALSETPPF
;
A
#
# COMPACT_ATOMS: atom_id res chain seq x y z
N MET A 1 5.56 15.13 8.88
CA MET A 1 5.08 13.91 9.56
C MET A 1 4.48 13.04 8.48
N ALA A 2 4.69 11.72 8.46
CA ALA A 2 4.03 10.87 7.44
C ALA A 2 2.55 10.73 7.82
N ASP A 3 1.67 10.84 6.84
CA ASP A 3 0.24 10.64 7.07
C ASP A 3 -0.06 9.16 7.32
N ARG A 4 -1.16 8.92 8.03
CA ARG A 4 -1.63 7.57 8.30
C ARG A 4 -2.89 7.26 7.52
N LEU A 5 -2.83 6.20 6.72
CA LEU A 5 -3.99 5.65 6.01
C LEU A 5 -3.98 4.14 6.18
N ASP A 6 -5.07 3.56 6.63
CA ASP A 6 -5.18 2.11 6.76
C ASP A 6 -5.93 1.55 5.55
N PHE A 7 -5.50 0.40 5.03
CA PHE A 7 -6.14 -0.27 3.89
C PHE A 7 -6.84 -1.55 4.34
N GLN A 8 -8.00 -1.83 3.76
CA GLN A 8 -8.63 -3.14 3.81
C GLN A 8 -8.60 -3.75 2.42
N ILE A 9 -8.15 -5.00 2.34
CA ILE A 9 -8.09 -5.79 1.10
C ILE A 9 -9.03 -6.96 1.27
N ASP A 10 -9.93 -7.16 0.31
CA ASP A 10 -10.74 -8.38 0.23
C ASP A 10 -9.91 -9.49 -0.43
N GLN A 11 -9.74 -10.61 0.27
CA GLN A 11 -8.99 -11.75 -0.23
C GLN A 11 -9.66 -12.28 -1.51
N GLY A 12 -8.88 -12.42 -2.59
CA GLY A 12 -9.39 -12.90 -3.88
C GLY A 12 -9.97 -11.82 -4.79
N ALA A 13 -10.12 -10.58 -4.31
CA ALA A 13 -10.55 -9.44 -5.12
C ALA A 13 -9.36 -8.59 -5.58
N ASP A 14 -9.53 -7.88 -6.70
CA ASP A 14 -8.55 -6.92 -7.19
C ASP A 14 -8.42 -5.75 -6.21
N TRP A 15 -7.21 -5.50 -5.72
CA TRP A 15 -6.90 -4.34 -4.91
C TRP A 15 -6.43 -3.19 -5.79
N ASN A 16 -7.36 -2.30 -6.11
CA ASN A 16 -7.12 -1.11 -6.92
C ASN A 16 -7.10 0.13 -6.03
N VAL A 17 -6.01 0.89 -6.05
CA VAL A 17 -5.89 2.12 -5.27
C VAL A 17 -5.43 3.26 -6.15
N GLN A 18 -6.06 4.41 -5.95
CA GLN A 18 -5.63 5.69 -6.47
C GLN A 18 -5.44 6.66 -5.30
N LEU A 19 -4.23 7.20 -5.18
CA LEU A 19 -3.92 8.27 -4.23
C LEU A 19 -3.43 9.51 -4.98
N VAL A 20 -3.65 10.68 -4.40
CA VAL A 20 -3.05 11.93 -4.85
C VAL A 20 -2.29 12.53 -3.67
N LEU A 21 -0.98 12.70 -3.82
CA LEU A 21 -0.18 13.43 -2.84
C LEU A 21 -0.34 14.93 -3.10
N GLN A 22 -0.62 15.68 -2.05
CA GLN A 22 -0.88 17.12 -2.11
C GLN A 22 0.03 17.87 -1.13
N ASN A 23 0.28 19.14 -1.43
CA ASN A 23 0.87 20.09 -0.51
C ASN A 23 -0.18 20.56 0.52
N ASP A 24 0.26 21.26 1.56
CA ASP A 24 -0.62 21.81 2.61
C ASP A 24 -1.69 22.77 2.05
N ASP A 25 -1.41 23.41 0.91
CA ASP A 25 -2.34 24.29 0.17
C ASP A 25 -3.33 23.53 -0.72
N ARG A 26 -3.35 22.20 -0.65
CA ARG A 26 -4.17 21.26 -1.44
C ARG A 26 -3.83 21.22 -2.93
N THR A 27 -2.73 21.84 -3.35
CA THR A 27 -2.23 21.65 -4.72
C THR A 27 -1.58 20.28 -4.86
N PRO A 28 -1.65 19.64 -6.05
CA PRO A 28 -0.95 18.39 -6.28
C PRO A 28 0.56 18.55 -6.09
N LEU A 29 1.17 17.62 -5.37
CA LEU A 29 2.61 17.58 -5.19
C LEU A 29 3.24 17.09 -6.50
N ASN A 30 4.10 17.91 -7.11
CA ASN A 30 4.80 17.50 -8.33
C ASN A 30 5.91 16.49 -7.99
N LEU A 31 5.72 15.26 -8.46
CA LEU A 31 6.62 14.12 -8.24
C LEU A 31 7.36 13.72 -9.52
N THR A 32 7.48 14.64 -10.49
CA THR A 32 8.18 14.37 -11.75
C THR A 32 9.62 13.93 -11.50
N GLY A 33 9.98 12.75 -12.01
CA GLY A 33 11.30 12.15 -11.83
C GLY A 33 11.50 11.40 -10.50
N CYS A 34 10.50 11.39 -9.61
CA CYS A 34 10.57 10.63 -8.36
C CYS A 34 10.23 9.15 -8.59
N HIS A 35 10.70 8.29 -7.68
CA HIS A 35 10.32 6.88 -7.59
C HIS A 35 9.55 6.60 -6.31
N ILE A 36 8.52 5.78 -6.41
CA ILE A 36 7.65 5.43 -5.29
C ILE A 36 7.88 3.97 -4.93
N TYR A 37 7.91 3.71 -3.63
CA TYR A 37 8.04 2.39 -3.04
C TYR A 37 7.01 2.23 -1.94
N LEU A 38 6.19 1.18 -2.01
CA LEU A 38 5.31 0.75 -0.94
C LEU A 38 5.78 -0.63 -0.50
N LYS A 39 6.17 -0.75 0.76
CA LYS A 39 6.56 -2.03 1.35
C LYS A 39 5.62 -2.34 2.50
N CYS A 40 4.95 -3.48 2.43
CA CYS A 40 4.20 -4.05 3.54
C CYS A 40 4.99 -5.20 4.17
N ARG A 41 4.96 -5.28 5.49
CA ARG A 41 5.66 -6.28 6.31
C ARG A 41 4.74 -6.72 7.44
N ALA A 42 4.96 -7.92 7.98
CA ALA A 42 4.20 -8.40 9.13
C ALA A 42 4.29 -7.45 10.35
N SER A 43 5.46 -6.84 10.54
CA SER A 43 5.72 -5.78 11.52
C SER A 43 6.84 -4.87 11.00
N GLN A 44 7.04 -3.70 11.62
CA GLN A 44 8.08 -2.75 11.18
C GLN A 44 9.49 -3.36 11.17
N SER A 45 9.74 -4.30 12.10
CA SER A 45 11.01 -5.00 12.27
C SER A 45 11.16 -6.25 11.41
N SER A 46 10.12 -6.69 10.70
CA SER A 46 10.20 -7.91 9.89
C SER A 46 11.14 -7.71 8.70
N PRO A 47 12.14 -8.60 8.49
CA PRO A 47 13.05 -8.51 7.35
C PRO A 47 12.36 -8.90 6.03
N THR A 48 11.31 -9.71 6.11
CA THR A 48 10.55 -10.19 4.94
C THR A 48 9.43 -9.23 4.61
N ALA A 49 9.39 -8.77 3.35
CA ALA A 49 8.27 -8.01 2.81
C ALA A 49 7.16 -8.98 2.37
N LEU A 50 5.92 -8.69 2.77
CA LEU A 50 4.72 -9.40 2.34
C LEU A 50 4.21 -8.87 0.99
N ILE A 51 4.30 -7.54 0.82
CA ILE A 51 3.99 -6.85 -0.42
C ILE A 51 5.13 -5.87 -0.70
N ASP A 52 5.64 -5.89 -1.93
CA ASP A 52 6.62 -4.93 -2.42
C ASP A 52 6.10 -4.36 -3.74
N LEU A 53 5.63 -3.12 -3.70
CA LEU A 53 5.17 -2.40 -4.87
C LEU A 53 6.10 -1.23 -5.12
N SER A 54 6.45 -1.00 -6.38
CA SER A 54 7.24 0.17 -6.74
C SER A 54 7.03 0.60 -8.17
N THR A 55 7.34 1.86 -8.43
CA THR A 55 7.42 2.40 -9.80
C THR A 55 8.53 1.74 -10.60
N LYS A 56 9.63 1.32 -9.96
CA LYS A 56 10.73 0.60 -10.63
C LYS A 56 10.35 -0.83 -11.02
N ALA A 57 9.52 -1.50 -10.21
CA ALA A 57 8.97 -2.82 -10.54
C ALA A 57 7.78 -2.75 -11.52
N GLY A 58 7.27 -1.54 -11.82
CA GLY A 58 6.12 -1.33 -12.70
C GLY A 58 4.76 -1.66 -12.05
N THR A 59 4.73 -1.99 -10.76
CA THR A 59 3.50 -2.31 -10.02
C THR A 59 2.79 -1.06 -9.48
N ILE A 60 3.49 0.06 -9.41
CA ILE A 60 2.92 1.39 -9.16
C ILE A 60 3.11 2.23 -10.42
N THR A 61 2.05 2.86 -10.88
CA THR A 61 2.09 3.91 -11.90
C THR A 61 2.03 5.27 -11.23
N LEU A 62 2.88 6.20 -11.69
CA LEU A 62 2.99 7.56 -11.17
C LEU A 62 2.69 8.54 -12.30
N ASN A 63 1.70 9.41 -12.07
CA ASN A 63 1.50 10.61 -12.88
C ASN A 63 2.17 11.79 -12.16
N GLY A 64 3.44 12.04 -12.50
CA GLY A 64 4.34 12.97 -11.79
C GLY A 64 3.77 14.39 -11.61
N PRO A 65 3.30 15.08 -12.67
CA PRO A 65 2.76 16.43 -12.55
C PRO A 65 1.50 16.54 -11.67
N LEU A 66 0.71 15.47 -11.58
CA LEU A 66 -0.52 15.42 -10.79
C LEU A 66 -0.31 14.82 -9.40
N GLY A 67 0.92 14.42 -9.03
CA GLY A 67 1.19 13.75 -7.76
C GLY A 67 0.37 12.46 -7.55
N GLN A 68 -0.15 11.89 -8.64
CA GLN A 68 -1.14 10.82 -8.58
C GLN A 68 -0.46 9.46 -8.69
N LEU A 69 -0.80 8.57 -7.77
CA LEU A 69 -0.28 7.23 -7.62
C LEU A 69 -1.42 6.23 -7.87
N ASN A 70 -1.19 5.27 -8.75
CA ASN A 70 -2.13 4.21 -9.01
C ASN A 70 -1.41 2.87 -8.94
N TRP A 71 -1.98 1.91 -8.20
CA TRP A 71 -1.50 0.53 -8.21
C TRP A 71 -2.67 -0.43 -8.21
N THR A 72 -2.40 -1.60 -8.80
CA THR A 72 -3.34 -2.71 -8.87
C THR A 72 -2.62 -3.97 -8.47
N VAL A 73 -3.14 -4.66 -7.47
CA VAL A 73 -2.75 -6.04 -7.15
C VAL A 73 -3.91 -6.95 -7.54
N PRO A 74 -3.70 -7.91 -8.45
CA PRO A 74 -4.79 -8.73 -8.96
C PRO A 74 -5.33 -9.68 -7.88
N GLY A 75 -6.60 -10.05 -7.98
CA GLY A 75 -7.30 -10.94 -7.06
C GLY A 75 -6.62 -12.30 -6.89
N ALA A 76 -5.99 -12.81 -7.94
CA ALA A 76 -5.20 -14.04 -7.87
C ALA A 76 -4.00 -13.93 -6.90
N SER A 77 -3.40 -12.74 -6.76
CA SER A 77 -2.34 -12.49 -5.79
C SER A 77 -2.89 -12.25 -4.39
N THR A 78 -3.98 -11.48 -4.27
CA THR A 78 -4.61 -11.22 -2.96
C THR A 78 -5.21 -12.49 -2.35
N ALA A 79 -5.64 -13.46 -3.17
CA ALA A 79 -6.09 -14.78 -2.74
C ALA A 79 -5.03 -15.57 -1.97
N LEU A 80 -3.74 -15.34 -2.28
CA LEU A 80 -2.63 -16.05 -1.64
C LEU A 80 -2.19 -15.40 -0.33
N TYR A 81 -2.71 -14.21 0.00
CA TYR A 81 -2.39 -13.53 1.25
C TYR A 81 -3.08 -14.21 2.42
N SER A 82 -2.33 -14.41 3.50
CA SER A 82 -2.84 -14.93 4.77
C SER A 82 -2.63 -13.89 5.87
N GLY A 83 -3.66 -13.66 6.69
CA GLY A 83 -3.54 -12.83 7.89
C GLY A 83 -2.49 -13.36 8.87
N GLN A 84 -2.09 -12.52 9.83
CA GLN A 84 -1.14 -12.94 10.87
C GLN A 84 -1.77 -14.01 11.78
N PRO A 85 -1.11 -15.16 12.03
CA PRO A 85 -1.73 -16.33 12.67
C PRO A 85 -2.11 -16.12 14.14
N TYR A 86 -1.56 -15.11 14.81
CA TYR A 86 -1.79 -14.83 16.24
C TYR A 86 -2.62 -13.59 16.49
N ALA A 87 -3.15 -12.97 15.44
CA ALA A 87 -3.83 -11.70 15.57
C ALA A 87 -5.34 -11.89 15.55
N LEU A 88 -6.02 -11.22 16.48
CA LEU A 88 -7.47 -11.21 16.52
C LEU A 88 -8.02 -10.40 15.35
N PRO A 89 -9.12 -10.84 14.71
CA PRO A 89 -9.78 -10.06 13.69
C PRO A 89 -10.25 -8.73 14.28
N GLN A 90 -9.98 -7.65 13.56
CA GLN A 90 -10.42 -6.30 13.87
C GLN A 90 -11.54 -5.95 12.90
N PHE A 91 -12.74 -5.68 13.41
CA PHE A 91 -13.90 -5.30 12.59
C PHE A 91 -14.23 -6.27 11.45
N GLY A 92 -14.02 -7.58 11.64
CA GLY A 92 -14.29 -8.60 10.62
C GLY A 92 -13.16 -8.81 9.60
N ALA A 93 -12.02 -8.13 9.75
CA ALA A 93 -10.82 -8.33 8.94
C ALA A 93 -9.63 -8.76 9.80
N MET A 94 -8.78 -9.65 9.28
CA MET A 94 -7.55 -10.06 9.95
C MET A 94 -6.42 -9.06 9.67
N PRO A 95 -5.59 -8.67 10.64
CA PRO A 95 -4.44 -7.85 10.34
C PRO A 95 -3.43 -8.65 9.52
N PHE A 96 -2.99 -8.07 8.41
CA PHE A 96 -2.07 -8.67 7.47
C PHE A 96 -0.64 -8.18 7.72
N GLY A 97 -0.48 -6.87 7.84
CA GLY A 97 0.81 -6.24 8.10
C GLY A 97 0.74 -4.73 8.22
N VAL A 98 1.89 -4.11 8.47
CA VAL A 98 2.09 -2.67 8.43
C VAL A 98 2.81 -2.29 7.15
N TYR A 99 2.49 -1.13 6.59
CA TYR A 99 3.11 -0.66 5.37
C TYR A 99 3.67 0.74 5.53
N ASP A 100 4.69 1.01 4.72
CA ASP A 100 5.31 2.32 4.58
C ASP A 100 5.42 2.66 3.09
N LEU A 101 5.04 3.89 2.73
CA LEU A 101 5.21 4.46 1.40
C LEU A 101 6.31 5.52 1.44
N PHE A 102 7.32 5.28 0.62
CA PHE A 102 8.46 6.15 0.43
C PHE A 102 8.48 6.75 -0.97
N VAL A 103 8.90 7.99 -1.04
CA VAL A 103 9.19 8.73 -2.27
C VAL A 103 10.69 8.97 -2.31
N GLU A 104 11.35 8.40 -3.31
CA GLU A 104 12.74 8.67 -3.66
C GLU A 104 12.77 9.83 -4.65
N THR A 105 13.41 10.91 -4.26
CA THR A 105 13.67 12.07 -5.11
C THR A 105 14.80 11.76 -6.10
N PRO A 106 14.89 12.47 -7.24
CA PRO A 106 16.01 12.31 -8.18
C PRO A 106 17.40 12.50 -7.56
N GLY A 107 17.49 13.25 -6.46
CA GLY A 107 18.72 13.47 -5.70
C GLY A 107 19.07 12.33 -4.72
N GLY A 108 18.32 11.22 -4.72
CA GLY A 108 18.52 10.07 -3.83
C GLY A 108 17.95 10.25 -2.41
N GLY A 109 17.28 11.37 -2.13
CA GLY A 109 16.60 11.58 -0.85
C GLY A 109 15.35 10.71 -0.77
N LEU A 110 15.26 9.87 0.26
CA LEU A 110 14.10 9.03 0.55
C LEU A 110 13.24 9.68 1.63
N ILE A 111 12.00 10.03 1.29
CA ILE A 111 11.06 10.68 2.20
C ILE A 111 9.87 9.75 2.42
N LYS A 112 9.51 9.53 3.68
CA LYS A 112 8.33 8.76 4.06
C LYS A 112 7.09 9.68 4.02
N TYR A 113 6.12 9.34 3.19
CA TYR A 113 4.90 10.14 3.01
C TYR A 113 3.68 9.52 3.67
N LEU A 114 3.54 8.20 3.57
CA LEU A 114 2.38 7.47 4.10
C LEU A 114 2.84 6.26 4.91
N CYS A 115 2.08 5.92 5.93
CA CYS A 115 2.16 4.61 6.56
C CYS A 115 0.79 4.17 7.05
N GLY A 116 0.71 2.92 7.47
CA GLY A 116 -0.49 2.42 8.12
C GLY A 116 -0.46 0.92 8.24
N GLN A 117 -1.63 0.35 8.46
CA GLN A 117 -1.84 -1.09 8.47
C GLN A 117 -2.65 -1.53 7.26
N ILE A 118 -2.42 -2.77 6.85
CA ILE A 118 -3.23 -3.48 5.89
C ILE A 118 -3.98 -4.57 6.64
N LEU A 119 -5.30 -4.54 6.50
CA LEU A 119 -6.24 -5.53 6.99
C LEU A 119 -6.69 -6.38 5.81
N LEU A 120 -6.85 -7.68 6.03
CA LEU A 120 -7.35 -8.65 5.06
C LEU A 120 -8.74 -9.09 5.49
N ALA A 121 -9.75 -8.71 4.74
CA ALA A 121 -11.08 -9.28 4.87
C ALA A 121 -11.08 -10.64 4.18
N LEU A 122 -11.38 -11.70 4.93
CA LEU A 122 -11.53 -13.03 4.37
C LEU A 122 -12.83 -13.04 3.56
N SER A 123 -12.77 -13.46 2.30
CA SER A 123 -14.00 -13.64 1.53
C SER A 123 -14.73 -14.87 2.07
N GLU A 124 -15.69 -14.66 2.95
CA GLU A 124 -16.76 -15.63 3.19
C GLU A 124 -17.63 -15.60 1.92
N THR A 125 -17.28 -16.34 0.86
CA THR A 125 -18.26 -16.65 -0.18
C THR A 125 -19.42 -17.35 0.53
N PRO A 126 -20.64 -16.78 0.59
CA PRO A 126 -21.76 -17.47 1.20
C PRO A 126 -21.95 -18.78 0.44
N PRO A 127 -21.95 -19.95 1.10
CA PRO A 127 -22.38 -21.16 0.44
C PRO A 127 -23.84 -20.94 0.03
N PHE A 128 -24.09 -20.95 -1.27
CA PHE A 128 -25.43 -20.88 -1.86
C PHE A 128 -26.34 -21.96 -1.27
#